data_AF-A0A934N4Z3-F1
#
_entry.id   AF-A0A934N4Z3-F1
#
_cell.length_a   1.000
_cell.length_b   1.000
_cell.length_c   1.000
_cell.angle_alpha   90.00
_cell.angle_beta   90.00
_cell.angle_gamma   90.00
#
_symmetry.space_group_name_H-M   'P 1'
#
loop_
_entity.id
_entity.type
_entity.pdbx_description
1 polymer ?
#
loop_
_entity_poly.entity_id
_entity_poly.type
_entity_poly.pdbx_seq_one_letter_code
_entity_poly.pdbx_strand_id
1 'polypeptide(L)'
;MATVDPDDDGIERYVVRRYAHDVRRRERCHQVVAAFDNEREFRRLLRELNSGLNRRRAEGHPVDSREHYTGVVLEPGYRRRQQDGRLVRAAIRHGVLISEDLLERLDLPKNMGLLRMVGDPSWKLDTLNLWWRRRERFKGSSDPGLGYDARVGRRRPHRSVED
;
A
#
# COMPACT_ATOMS: atom_id res chain seq x y z
N MET A 1 -7.19 24.42 29.66
CA MET A 1 -6.69 23.76 28.42
C MET A 1 -7.85 23.01 27.83
N ALA A 2 -8.29 23.36 26.61
CA ALA A 2 -9.32 22.58 25.91
C ALA A 2 -8.62 21.43 25.19
N THR A 3 -8.54 20.27 25.85
CA THR A 3 -8.14 19.02 25.21
C THR A 3 -9.36 18.48 24.48
N VAL A 4 -9.22 18.17 23.20
CA VAL A 4 -10.29 17.53 22.42
C VAL A 4 -10.11 16.02 22.42
N ASP A 5 -11.17 15.30 22.06
CA ASP A 5 -11.06 13.87 21.81
C ASP A 5 -10.12 13.63 20.61
N PRO A 6 -9.00 12.89 20.76
CA PRO A 6 -8.15 12.51 19.63
C PRO A 6 -8.90 11.70 18.56
N ASP A 7 -10.07 11.17 18.91
CA ASP A 7 -10.87 10.30 18.07
C ASP A 7 -11.95 11.02 17.26
N ASP A 8 -12.26 12.29 17.56
CA ASP A 8 -13.29 13.09 16.90
C ASP A 8 -12.94 13.44 15.44
N ASP A 9 -13.38 12.63 14.49
CA ASP A 9 -13.06 12.78 13.07
C ASP A 9 -13.76 13.96 12.38
N GLY A 10 -14.62 14.71 13.09
CA GLY A 10 -15.33 15.87 12.56
C GLY A 10 -14.50 17.15 12.50
N ILE A 11 -13.40 17.22 13.24
CA ILE A 11 -12.58 18.42 13.37
C ILE A 11 -11.11 18.20 12.98
N GLU A 12 -10.44 19.30 12.63
CA GLU A 12 -8.99 19.31 12.54
C GLU A 12 -8.40 19.17 13.95
N ARG A 13 -7.49 18.21 14.11
CA ARG A 13 -6.88 17.90 15.40
C ARG A 13 -5.37 17.96 15.31
N TYR A 14 -4.77 18.64 16.26
CA TYR A 14 -3.34 18.71 16.49
C TYR A 14 -2.98 17.71 17.59
N VAL A 15 -2.43 16.56 17.21
CA VAL A 15 -2.19 15.43 18.12
C VAL A 15 -0.71 15.35 18.49
N VAL A 16 -0.42 15.42 19.79
CA VAL A 16 0.90 15.15 20.37
C VAL A 16 1.02 13.66 20.68
N ARG A 17 2.13 13.06 20.28
CA ARG A 17 2.40 11.63 20.46
C ARG A 17 3.78 11.43 21.08
N ARG A 18 3.89 10.43 21.95
CA ARG A 18 5.16 9.96 22.51
C ARG A 18 5.51 8.64 21.84
N TYR A 19 6.68 8.57 21.20
CA TYR A 19 7.25 7.29 20.80
C TYR A 19 8.02 6.72 21.99
N ALA A 20 7.53 5.63 22.58
CA ALA A 20 8.16 4.98 23.72
C ALA A 20 7.77 3.51 23.77
N HIS A 21 8.43 2.75 24.64
CA HIS A 21 8.02 1.38 24.96
C HIS A 21 6.67 1.40 25.70
N ASP A 22 5.65 0.76 25.13
CA ASP A 22 4.36 0.51 25.75
C ASP A 22 4.44 -0.79 26.54
N VAL A 23 4.34 -0.70 27.86
CA VAL A 23 4.43 -1.85 28.77
C VAL A 23 3.26 -2.82 28.59
N ARG A 24 2.07 -2.33 28.20
CA ARG A 24 0.88 -3.17 28.00
C ARG A 24 1.01 -4.02 26.75
N ARG A 25 1.47 -3.41 25.66
CA ARG A 25 1.66 -4.08 24.36
C ARG A 25 3.03 -4.76 24.23
N ARG A 26 3.97 -4.47 25.14
CA ARG A 26 5.36 -4.95 25.14
C ARG A 26 6.10 -4.63 23.84
N GLU A 27 5.78 -3.47 23.25
CA GLU A 27 6.35 -3.02 21.98
C GLU A 27 6.63 -1.51 22.01
N ARG A 28 7.45 -1.03 21.08
CA ARG A 28 7.65 0.42 20.90
C ARG A 28 6.60 0.94 19.93
N CYS A 29 5.86 1.95 20.35
CA CYS A 29 4.82 2.54 19.51
C CYS A 29 4.62 4.02 19.83
N HIS A 30 3.90 4.70 18.93
CA HIS A 30 3.40 6.05 19.20
C HIS A 30 2.15 5.97 20.08
N GLN A 31 2.24 6.58 21.27
CA GLN A 31 1.16 6.71 22.23
C GLN A 31 0.62 8.15 22.17
N VAL A 32 -0.70 8.32 22.07
CA VAL A 32 -1.31 9.66 22.10
C VAL A 32 -1.16 10.25 23.49
N VAL A 33 -0.65 11.48 23.58
CA VAL A 33 -0.44 12.21 24.83
C VAL A 33 -1.54 13.24 25.04
N ALA A 34 -1.86 13.99 23.99
CA ALA A 34 -2.89 15.02 23.99
C ALA A 34 -3.35 15.31 22.56
N ALA A 35 -4.56 15.85 22.42
CA ALA A 35 -5.07 16.42 21.18
C ALA A 35 -5.68 17.80 21.44
N PHE A 36 -5.51 18.69 20.47
CA PHE A 36 -6.01 20.07 20.50
C PHE A 36 -6.75 20.41 19.21
N ASP A 37 -7.69 21.33 19.29
CA ASP A 37 -8.33 22.00 18.16
C ASP A 37 -7.53 23.21 17.64
N ASN A 38 -6.45 23.59 18.33
CA ASN A 38 -5.68 24.78 18.01
C ASN A 38 -4.16 24.51 18.01
N GLU A 39 -3.50 25.09 17.00
CA GLU A 39 -2.09 24.84 16.76
C GLU A 39 -1.17 25.44 17.84
N ARG A 40 -1.57 26.58 18.43
CA ARG A 40 -0.75 27.30 19.41
C ARG A 40 -0.52 26.46 20.67
N GLU A 41 -1.57 25.88 21.23
CA GLU A 41 -1.49 25.00 22.40
C GLU A 41 -0.70 23.72 22.09
N PHE A 42 -0.94 23.14 20.93
CA PHE A 42 -0.17 22.00 20.42
C PHE A 42 1.34 22.29 20.36
N ARG A 43 1.75 23.39 19.71
CA ARG A 43 3.17 23.77 19.59
C ARG A 43 3.78 24.09 20.95
N ARG A 44 3.01 24.72 21.86
CA ARG A 44 3.44 25.01 23.23
C ARG A 44 3.77 23.72 23.98
N LEU A 45 2.83 22.78 24.03
CA LEU A 45 3.02 21.51 24.74
C LEU A 45 4.14 20.68 24.11
N LEU A 46 4.21 20.60 22.78
CA LEU A 46 5.24 19.82 22.10
C LEU A 46 6.66 20.34 22.40
N ARG A 47 6.85 21.66 22.47
CA ARG A 47 8.13 22.26 22.89
C ARG A 47 8.44 21.94 24.34
N GLU A 48 7.48 22.14 25.23
CA GLU A 48 7.64 21.88 26.66
C GLU A 48 8.06 20.42 26.94
N LEU A 49 7.37 19.44 26.32
CA LEU A 49 7.67 18.02 26.48
C LEU A 49 9.06 17.66 25.94
N ASN A 50 9.44 18.19 24.78
CA ASN A 50 10.77 17.94 24.21
C ASN A 50 11.88 18.59 25.05
N SER A 51 11.69 19.82 25.51
CA SER A 51 12.62 20.48 26.43
C SER A 51 12.76 19.71 27.74
N GLY A 52 11.66 19.24 28.33
CA GLY A 52 11.67 18.41 29.53
C GLY A 52 12.36 17.06 29.32
N LEU A 53 12.17 16.42 28.18
CA LEU A 53 12.87 15.18 27.81
C LEU A 53 14.38 15.40 27.67
N ASN A 54 14.78 16.48 27.00
CA ASN A 54 16.20 16.81 26.80
C ASN A 54 16.89 17.19 28.11
N ARG A 55 16.21 17.94 28.99
CA ARG A 55 16.72 18.23 30.33
C ARG A 55 16.98 16.95 31.12
N ARG A 56 16.01 16.03 31.14
CA ARG A 56 16.17 14.74 31.84
C ARG A 56 17.35 13.93 31.31
N ARG A 57 17.59 13.95 30.00
CA ARG A 57 18.77 13.32 29.39
C ARG A 57 20.08 13.96 29.87
N ALA A 58 20.12 15.30 29.90
CA ALA A 58 21.30 16.03 30.35
C ALA A 58 21.62 15.78 31.83
N GLU A 59 20.59 15.59 32.66
CA GLU A 59 20.71 15.25 34.08
C GLU A 59 21.11 13.78 34.33
N GLY A 60 21.22 12.96 33.27
CA GLY A 60 21.58 11.55 33.39
C GLY A 60 20.46 10.66 33.92
N HIS A 61 19.20 11.12 33.91
CA HIS A 61 18.07 10.26 34.24
C HIS A 61 17.99 9.07 33.27
N PRO A 62 17.55 7.89 33.73
CA PRO A 62 17.37 6.72 32.89
C PRO A 62 16.19 6.95 31.93
N VAL A 63 16.49 7.58 30.80
CA VAL A 63 15.57 7.88 29.70
C VAL A 63 16.01 7.06 28.50
N ASP A 64 15.04 6.43 27.86
CA ASP A 64 15.28 5.68 26.63
C ASP A 64 15.80 6.61 25.51
N SER A 65 16.90 6.21 24.87
CA SER A 65 17.54 7.01 23.81
C SER A 65 16.64 7.22 22.61
N ARG A 66 15.71 6.30 22.34
CA ARG A 66 14.76 6.39 21.23
C ARG A 66 13.45 7.08 21.63
N GLU A 67 13.24 7.41 22.90
CA GLU A 67 12.05 8.15 23.32
C GLU A 67 12.03 9.53 22.67
N HIS A 68 10.89 9.95 22.11
CA HIS A 68 10.75 11.31 21.59
C HIS A 68 9.27 11.71 21.49
N TYR A 69 9.02 13.01 21.51
CA TYR A 69 7.68 13.55 21.29
C TYR A 69 7.58 14.12 19.88
N THR A 70 6.57 13.68 19.15
CA THR A 70 6.22 14.20 17.82
C THR A 70 4.81 14.76 17.84
N GLY A 71 4.49 15.53 16.80
CA GLY A 71 3.16 16.03 16.58
C GLY A 71 2.69 15.72 15.17
N VAL A 72 1.39 15.59 15.00
CA VAL A 72 0.76 15.45 13.69
C VAL A 72 -0.54 16.22 13.63
N VAL A 73 -0.87 16.71 12.44
CA VAL A 73 -2.17 17.32 12.14
C VAL A 73 -3.04 16.28 11.46
N LEU A 74 -4.23 16.07 12.00
CA LEU A 74 -5.24 15.17 11.45
C LEU A 74 -6.40 16.01 10.95
N GLU A 75 -6.56 16.05 9.64
CA GLU A 75 -7.68 16.72 8.98
C GLU A 75 -9.02 16.05 9.34
N PRO A 76 -10.15 16.77 9.22
CA PRO A 76 -11.48 16.16 9.25
C PRO A 76 -11.59 15.00 8.25
N GLY A 77 -12.24 13.92 8.66
CA GLY A 77 -12.39 12.70 7.86
C GLY A 77 -11.13 11.83 7.73
N TYR A 78 -10.03 12.17 8.43
CA TYR A 78 -8.79 11.41 8.34
C TYR A 78 -8.99 9.92 8.64
N ARG A 79 -9.76 9.56 9.67
CA ARG A 79 -9.99 8.15 10.03
C ARG A 79 -10.81 7.44 8.97
N ARG A 80 -11.86 8.08 8.45
CA ARG A 80 -12.63 7.55 7.32
C ARG A 80 -11.71 7.25 6.14
N ARG A 81 -10.84 8.19 5.75
CA ARG A 81 -9.84 7.97 4.68
C ARG A 81 -8.96 6.76 4.94
N GLN A 82 -8.43 6.65 6.16
CA GLN A 82 -7.59 5.52 6.53
C GLN A 82 -8.35 4.18 6.49
N GLN A 83 -9.64 4.17 6.83
CA GLN A 83 -10.48 2.97 6.74
C GLN A 83 -10.73 2.56 5.29
N ASP A 84 -11.07 3.51 4.44
CA ASP A 84 -11.31 3.28 3.01
C ASP A 84 -10.04 2.74 2.33
N GLY A 85 -8.88 3.33 2.65
CA GLY A 85 -7.58 2.82 2.17
C GLY A 85 -7.25 1.41 2.68
N ARG A 86 -7.66 1.05 3.92
CA ARG A 86 -7.50 -0.31 4.45
C ARG A 86 -8.35 -1.31 3.67
N LEU A 87 -9.59 -0.94 3.32
CA LEU A 87 -10.47 -1.78 2.52
C LEU A 87 -9.85 -2.08 1.15
N VAL A 88 -9.36 -1.06 0.45
CA VAL A 88 -8.68 -1.22 -0.85
C VAL A 88 -7.45 -2.12 -0.74
N ARG A 89 -6.59 -1.87 0.26
CA ARG A 89 -5.40 -2.71 0.50
C ARG A 89 -5.76 -4.17 0.80
N ALA A 90 -6.83 -4.40 1.56
CA ALA A 90 -7.29 -5.75 1.87
C ALA A 90 -7.80 -6.46 0.61
N ALA A 91 -8.61 -5.80 -0.21
CA ALA A 91 -9.08 -6.40 -1.47
C ALA A 91 -7.92 -6.77 -2.41
N ILE A 92 -6.93 -5.88 -2.57
CA ILE A 92 -5.72 -6.17 -3.35
C ILE A 92 -4.99 -7.40 -2.78
N ARG A 93 -4.77 -7.42 -1.46
CA ARG A 93 -4.07 -8.54 -0.79
C ARG A 93 -4.76 -9.87 -1.00
N HIS A 94 -6.09 -9.88 -1.03
CA HIS A 94 -6.89 -11.09 -1.16
C HIS A 94 -7.35 -11.39 -2.60
N GLY A 95 -6.98 -10.56 -3.59
CA GLY A 95 -7.38 -10.74 -4.98
C GLY A 95 -8.89 -10.57 -5.22
N VAL A 96 -9.57 -9.81 -4.37
CA VAL A 96 -11.02 -9.58 -4.46
C VAL A 96 -11.29 -8.37 -5.35
N LEU A 97 -12.23 -8.51 -6.28
CA LEU A 97 -12.70 -7.40 -7.12
C LEU A 97 -13.59 -6.47 -6.30
N ILE A 98 -13.26 -5.18 -6.26
CA ILE A 98 -14.14 -4.12 -5.77
C ILE A 98 -14.87 -3.52 -6.97
N SER A 99 -16.18 -3.29 -6.86
CA SER A 99 -16.95 -2.63 -7.93
C SER A 99 -16.46 -1.20 -8.17
N GLU A 100 -16.59 -0.74 -9.40
CA GLU A 100 -16.22 0.64 -9.78
C GLU A 100 -17.03 1.66 -8.98
N ASP A 101 -18.35 1.46 -8.85
CA ASP A 101 -19.23 2.30 -8.02
C ASP A 101 -18.78 2.41 -6.56
N LEU A 102 -18.23 1.33 -5.99
CA LEU A 102 -17.70 1.37 -4.63
C LEU A 102 -16.40 2.16 -4.59
N LEU A 103 -15.47 1.91 -5.53
CA LEU A 103 -14.20 2.64 -5.62
C LEU A 103 -14.41 4.15 -5.76
N GLU A 104 -15.40 4.60 -6.54
CA GLU A 104 -15.70 6.02 -6.74
C GLU A 104 -16.27 6.71 -5.48
N ARG A 105 -16.86 5.95 -4.56
CA ARG A 105 -17.45 6.48 -3.32
C ARG A 105 -16.46 6.55 -2.15
N LEU A 106 -15.31 5.91 -2.26
CA LEU A 106 -14.29 5.87 -1.21
C LEU A 106 -13.52 7.19 -1.16
N ASP A 107 -13.30 7.69 0.05
CA ASP A 107 -12.39 8.81 0.28
C ASP A 107 -10.99 8.24 0.49
N LEU A 108 -10.14 8.24 -0.54
CA LEU A 108 -8.84 7.58 -0.45
C LEU A 108 -7.78 8.45 0.25
N PRO A 109 -6.86 7.86 1.02
CA PRO A 109 -5.70 8.59 1.54
C PRO A 109 -4.90 9.24 0.41
N LYS A 110 -4.33 10.43 0.66
CA LYS A 110 -3.54 11.20 -0.33
C LYS A 110 -2.37 10.44 -0.97
N ASN A 111 -1.91 9.36 -0.33
CA ASN A 111 -0.85 8.49 -0.83
C ASN A 111 -1.37 7.30 -1.67
N MET A 112 -2.66 7.28 -2.01
CA MET A 112 -3.29 6.30 -2.89
C MET A 112 -3.97 7.02 -4.05
N GLY A 113 -3.88 6.43 -5.23
CA GLY A 113 -4.56 6.91 -6.42
C GLY A 113 -5.22 5.77 -7.18
N LEU A 114 -6.31 6.07 -7.86
CA LEU A 114 -6.96 5.16 -8.80
C LEU A 114 -6.44 5.47 -10.19
N LEU A 115 -5.84 4.47 -10.85
CA LEU A 115 -5.46 4.56 -12.25
C LEU A 115 -6.56 3.89 -13.09
N ARG A 116 -7.34 4.69 -13.82
CA ARG A 116 -8.28 4.19 -14.81
C ARG A 116 -7.59 4.13 -16.17
N MET A 117 -7.48 2.94 -16.75
CA MET A 117 -7.06 2.78 -18.14
C MET A 117 -8.29 2.98 -19.02
N VAL A 118 -8.45 4.17 -19.59
CA VAL A 118 -9.48 4.44 -20.61
C VAL A 118 -8.87 4.08 -21.97
N GLY A 119 -9.26 2.93 -22.51
CA GLY A 119 -8.84 2.48 -23.83
C GLY A 119 -9.79 1.42 -24.34
N ASP A 120 -10.21 1.55 -25.60
CA ASP A 120 -11.02 0.56 -26.28
C ASP A 120 -10.27 -0.81 -26.29
N PRO A 121 -10.84 -1.91 -25.77
CA PRO A 121 -10.20 -3.22 -25.74
C PRO A 121 -10.06 -3.87 -27.14
N SER A 122 -10.18 -3.10 -28.22
CA SER A 122 -10.22 -3.60 -29.60
C SER A 122 -8.94 -4.35 -30.02
N TRP A 123 -7.81 -4.12 -29.37
CA TRP A 123 -6.60 -4.93 -29.59
C TRP A 123 -6.71 -6.38 -29.10
N LYS A 124 -7.65 -6.69 -28.18
CA LYS A 124 -7.96 -8.07 -27.78
C LYS A 124 -8.81 -8.81 -28.83
N LEU A 125 -9.56 -8.09 -29.66
CA LEU A 125 -10.33 -8.67 -30.77
C LEU A 125 -9.48 -8.84 -32.04
N ASP A 126 -8.45 -8.02 -32.26
CA ASP A 126 -7.55 -8.21 -33.41
C ASP A 126 -6.69 -9.48 -33.30
N THR A 127 -6.24 -9.84 -32.11
CA THR A 127 -5.46 -11.09 -31.91
C THR A 127 -6.31 -12.35 -32.04
N LEU A 128 -7.58 -12.31 -31.60
CA LEU A 128 -8.54 -13.41 -31.80
C LEU A 128 -9.05 -13.49 -33.26
N ASN A 129 -9.25 -12.36 -33.93
CA ASN A 129 -9.65 -12.32 -35.35
C ASN A 129 -8.50 -12.71 -36.30
N LEU A 130 -7.24 -12.38 -35.98
CA LEU A 130 -6.07 -12.87 -36.73
C LEU A 130 -5.88 -14.39 -36.57
N TRP A 131 -6.21 -14.94 -35.41
CA TRP A 131 -6.16 -16.38 -35.16
C TRP A 131 -7.31 -17.13 -35.86
N TRP A 132 -8.52 -16.56 -35.89
CA TRP A 132 -9.67 -17.12 -36.62
C TRP A 132 -9.55 -16.99 -38.15
N ARG A 133 -9.14 -15.84 -38.69
CA ARG A 133 -8.94 -15.65 -40.16
C ARG A 133 -7.77 -16.46 -40.73
N ARG A 134 -6.86 -16.97 -39.88
CA ARG A 134 -5.78 -17.89 -40.29
C ARG A 134 -6.23 -19.35 -40.32
N ARG A 135 -7.31 -19.71 -39.62
CA ARG A 135 -7.87 -21.07 -39.58
C ARG A 135 -8.81 -21.39 -40.75
N GLU A 136 -9.40 -20.39 -41.39
CA GLU A 136 -10.27 -20.57 -42.57
C GLU A 136 -9.49 -20.71 -43.90
N ARG A 137 -8.23 -20.30 -43.96
CA ARG A 137 -7.38 -20.48 -45.15
C ARG A 137 -6.83 -21.91 -45.34
N PHE A 138 -7.10 -22.83 -44.41
CA PHE A 138 -6.59 -24.21 -44.41
C PHE A 138 -7.68 -25.29 -44.57
N LYS A 139 -8.89 -24.92 -45.02
CA LYS A 139 -9.99 -25.86 -45.30
C LYS A 139 -10.41 -25.89 -46.78
N GLY A 140 -9.45 -25.71 -47.69
CA GLY A 140 -9.73 -25.64 -49.12
C GLY A 140 -8.59 -26.09 -50.02
N SER A 141 -7.92 -27.20 -49.72
CA SER A 141 -7.28 -28.01 -50.76
C SER A 141 -7.06 -29.44 -50.26
N SER A 142 -7.99 -30.32 -50.64
CA SER A 142 -7.69 -31.75 -50.75
C SER A 142 -6.93 -31.95 -52.06
N ASP A 143 -5.66 -32.34 -51.99
CA ASP A 143 -5.17 -33.52 -52.73
C ASP A 143 -3.81 -33.99 -52.20
N PRO A 144 -3.50 -35.30 -52.30
CA PRO A 144 -2.52 -36.01 -51.50
C PRO A 144 -1.18 -36.09 -52.21
N GLY A 145 -0.10 -36.06 -51.43
CA GLY A 145 1.21 -36.40 -51.96
C GLY A 145 2.32 -35.83 -51.10
N LEU A 146 2.72 -36.62 -50.11
CA LEU A 146 4.09 -36.79 -49.61
C LEU A 146 4.00 -37.23 -48.15
N GLY A 147 3.98 -38.55 -47.97
CA GLY A 147 4.29 -39.14 -46.68
C GLY A 147 5.72 -38.82 -46.31
N TYR A 148 5.92 -38.35 -45.07
CA TYR A 148 7.21 -38.39 -44.41
C TYR A 148 6.96 -38.70 -42.94
N ASP A 149 7.16 -39.96 -42.58
CA ASP A 149 7.53 -40.35 -41.22
C ASP A 149 8.83 -41.16 -41.33
N ALA A 150 9.90 -40.65 -40.73
CA ALA A 150 10.77 -41.45 -39.87
C ALA A 150 11.99 -40.66 -39.39
N ARG A 151 12.00 -40.43 -38.07
CA ARG A 151 13.13 -40.67 -37.15
C ARG A 151 14.35 -39.74 -37.17
N VAL A 152 15.02 -39.79 -36.02
CA VAL A 152 16.34 -39.24 -35.64
C VAL A 152 16.27 -37.80 -35.14
N GLY A 153 16.62 -37.47 -33.89
CA GLY A 153 17.18 -38.24 -32.79
C GLY A 153 17.74 -37.26 -31.78
N ARG A 154 17.28 -37.31 -30.52
CA ARG A 154 17.89 -36.59 -29.41
C ARG A 154 19.33 -37.07 -29.22
N ARG A 155 20.29 -36.16 -29.04
CA ARG A 155 21.48 -36.41 -28.19
C ARG A 155 21.91 -35.15 -27.44
N ARG A 156 22.02 -35.31 -26.11
CA ARG A 156 22.75 -34.46 -25.18
C ARG A 156 24.26 -34.63 -25.43
N PRO A 157 25.10 -33.61 -25.19
CA PRO A 157 26.53 -33.84 -24.96
C PRO A 157 26.76 -34.13 -23.46
N HIS A 158 27.39 -35.28 -23.19
CA HIS A 158 27.97 -35.62 -21.89
C HIS A 158 29.50 -35.59 -22.02
N ARG A 159 30.14 -35.12 -20.94
CA ARG A 159 31.59 -35.09 -20.65
C ARG A 159 32.35 -36.40 -20.95
N SER A 160 33.62 -36.23 -21.33
CA SER A 160 34.86 -36.87 -20.82
C SER A 160 35.98 -35.82 -21.04
N VAL A 161 36.87 -35.40 -20.13
CA VAL A 161 37.85 -36.04 -19.21
C VAL A 161 38.92 -36.86 -19.93
N GLU A 162 40.17 -36.64 -19.48
CA GLU A 162 41.49 -37.21 -19.85
C GLU A 162 42.28 -36.30 -20.85
N ASP A 163 43.50 -35.84 -20.59
CA ASP A 163 44.54 -36.11 -19.55
C ASP A 163 45.29 -34.82 -19.18
#